data_AF-A0A9Q1BWQ1-F1
#
_entry.id   AF-A0A9Q1BWQ1-F1
#
_cell.length_a   1.000
_cell.length_b   1.000
_cell.length_c   1.000
_cell.angle_alpha   90.00
_cell.angle_beta   90.00
_cell.angle_gamma   90.00
#
_symmetry.space_group_name_H-M   'P 1'
#
loop_
_entity.id
_entity.type
_entity.pdbx_description
1 polymer ?
#
loop_
_entity_poly.entity_id
_entity_poly.type
_entity_poly.pdbx_seq_one_letter_code
_entity_poly.pdbx_strand_id
1 'polypeptide(L)'
;MLPPGAATTFIEYSETVFLPYVQSQLRKANSVDIVWDKYIPNSLKSMTRQKRGKGTRRRVQPETKIPGDWKAFLRIDENKV
;
A
#
# COMPACT_ATOMS: atom_id res chain seq x y z
N MET A 1 -5.03 4.00 -6.75
CA MET A 1 -4.29 2.77 -6.41
C MET A 1 -4.94 1.61 -7.14
N LEU A 2 -4.13 0.72 -7.72
CA LEU A 2 -4.62 -0.40 -8.53
C LEU A 2 -5.46 -1.35 -7.65
N PRO A 3 -6.67 -1.75 -8.07
CA PRO A 3 -7.47 -2.71 -7.31
C PRO A 3 -6.84 -4.11 -7.36
N PRO A 4 -6.95 -4.92 -6.30
CA PRO A 4 -6.30 -6.23 -6.23
C PRO A 4 -6.95 -7.29 -7.12
N GLY A 5 -8.15 -7.03 -7.65
CA GLY A 5 -8.86 -7.97 -8.51
C GLY A 5 -9.15 -9.27 -7.76
N ALA A 6 -8.67 -10.39 -8.31
CA ALA A 6 -8.82 -11.73 -7.72
C ALA A 6 -7.74 -12.09 -6.68
N ALA A 7 -6.72 -11.25 -6.49
CA ALA A 7 -5.64 -11.53 -5.56
C ALA A 7 -6.16 -11.55 -4.11
N THR A 8 -5.74 -12.56 -3.36
CA THR A 8 -6.14 -12.78 -1.96
C THR A 8 -5.01 -12.48 -0.98
N THR A 9 -3.76 -12.53 -1.43
CA THR A 9 -2.54 -12.28 -0.65
C THR A 9 -1.69 -11.17 -1.28
N PHE A 10 -0.85 -10.51 -0.50
CA PHE A 10 0.00 -9.44 -1.03
C PHE A 10 1.01 -9.95 -2.08
N ILE A 11 1.47 -11.20 -1.98
CA ILE A 11 2.30 -11.81 -3.03
C ILE A 11 1.54 -11.92 -4.35
N GLU A 12 0.34 -12.49 -4.33
CA GLU A 12 -0.51 -12.59 -5.52
C GLU A 12 -0.78 -11.21 -6.13
N TYR A 13 -1.08 -10.20 -5.30
CA TYR A 13 -1.28 -8.83 -5.79
C TYR A 13 -0.01 -8.24 -6.42
N SER A 14 1.14 -8.51 -5.82
CA SER A 14 2.41 -8.01 -6.34
C SER A 14 2.71 -8.60 -7.72
N GLU A 15 2.53 -9.90 -7.89
CA GLU A 15 2.84 -10.65 -9.12
C GLU A 15 1.80 -10.42 -10.22
N THR A 16 0.52 -10.33 -9.88
CA THR A 16 -0.58 -10.30 -10.86
C THR A 16 -1.05 -8.90 -11.23
N VAL A 17 -0.82 -7.90 -10.37
CA VAL A 17 -1.33 -6.52 -10.57
C VAL A 17 -0.22 -5.48 -10.53
N PHE A 18 0.51 -5.39 -9.42
CA PHE A 18 1.40 -4.26 -9.18
C PHE A 18 2.66 -4.27 -10.08
N LEU A 19 3.39 -5.38 -10.12
CA LEU A 19 4.60 -5.51 -10.95
C LEU A 19 4.29 -5.42 -12.45
N PRO A 20 3.25 -6.11 -12.99
CA PRO A 20 2.88 -5.95 -14.40
C PRO A 20 2.53 -4.51 -14.77
N TYR A 21 1.88 -3.78 -13.86
CA TYR A 21 1.61 -2.36 -14.08
C TYR A 21 2.90 -1.54 -14.15
N VAL A 22 3.83 -1.69 -13.20
CA VAL A 22 5.12 -0.98 -13.20
C VAL A 22 5.90 -1.26 -14.49
N GLN A 23 5.98 -2.52 -14.91
CA GLN A 23 6.60 -2.91 -16.17
C GLN A 23 5.92 -2.27 -17.38
N SER A 24 4.58 -2.16 -17.37
CA SER A 24 3.84 -1.49 -18.44
C SER A 24 4.13 0.01 -18.53
N GLN A 25 4.38 0.67 -17.40
CA GLN A 25 4.79 2.08 -17.36
C GLN A 25 6.23 2.24 -17.82
N LEU A 26 7.12 1.32 -17.45
CA LEU A 26 8.52 1.33 -17.88
C LEU A 26 8.68 1.15 -19.40
N ARG A 27 7.74 0.50 -20.08
CA ARG A 27 7.72 0.47 -21.55
C ARG A 27 7.42 1.82 -22.20
N LYS A 28 6.92 2.80 -21.43
CA LYS A 28 6.49 4.13 -21.91
C LYS A 28 7.39 5.26 -21.43
N ALA A 29 8.35 4.97 -20.56
CA ALA A 29 9.23 5.95 -19.94
C ALA A 29 10.63 5.38 -19.76
N ASN A 30 11.64 6.25 -19.68
CA ASN A 30 13.02 5.81 -19.50
C ASN A 30 13.26 5.18 -18.12
N SER A 31 12.52 5.64 -17.10
CA SER A 31 12.56 5.12 -15.74
C SER A 31 11.20 5.25 -15.06
N VAL A 32 10.96 4.42 -14.04
CA VAL A 32 9.79 4.50 -13.17
C VAL A 32 10.29 4.45 -11.73
N ASP A 33 10.08 5.54 -11.00
CA ASP A 33 10.44 5.63 -9.59
C ASP A 33 9.26 5.21 -8.70
N ILE A 34 9.53 4.34 -7.73
CA ILE A 34 8.56 3.94 -6.72
C ILE A 34 8.87 4.73 -5.45
N VAL A 35 7.95 5.59 -5.04
CA VAL A 35 8.09 6.41 -3.82
C VAL A 35 7.20 5.84 -2.72
N TRP A 36 7.81 5.55 -1.58
CA TRP A 36 7.11 5.13 -0.37
C TRP A 36 7.08 6.28 0.63
N ASP A 37 5.95 6.41 1.34
CA ASP A 37 5.89 7.29 2.49
C ASP A 37 6.83 6.77 3.59
N LYS A 38 7.74 7.61 4.06
CA LYS A 38 8.58 7.32 5.23
C LYS A 38 7.90 7.82 6.50
N TYR A 39 7.70 6.92 7.46
CA TYR A 39 7.10 7.23 8.76
C TYR A 39 8.21 7.47 9.79
N ILE A 40 8.57 8.74 9.98
CA ILE A 40 9.60 9.14 10.94
C ILE A 40 8.94 9.36 12.32
N PRO A 41 9.37 8.64 13.38
CA PRO A 41 8.92 8.88 14.75
C PRO A 41 9.16 10.32 15.19
N ASN A 42 8.29 10.86 16.05
CA ASN A 42 8.38 12.22 16.60
C ASN A 42 8.40 13.35 15.56
N SER A 43 7.97 13.08 14.33
CA SER A 43 7.72 14.15 13.35
C SER A 43 6.39 14.85 13.62
N LEU A 44 6.26 16.12 13.22
CA LEU A 44 4.99 16.86 13.30
C LEU A 44 3.82 16.11 12.62
N LYS A 45 4.15 15.37 11.54
CA LYS A 45 3.22 14.46 10.85
C LYS A 45 2.86 13.24 11.70
N SER A 46 3.79 12.68 12.49
CA SER A 46 3.50 11.53 13.38
C SER A 46 2.50 11.90 14.48
N MET A 47 2.67 13.06 15.14
CA MET A 47 1.75 13.53 16.18
C MET A 47 0.33 13.78 15.64
N THR A 48 0.23 14.37 14.44
CA THR A 48 -1.06 14.65 13.81
C THR A 48 -1.78 13.37 13.37
N ARG A 49 -1.03 12.31 13.00
CA ARG A 49 -1.56 11.01 12.59
C ARG A 49 -2.08 10.17 13.77
N GLN A 50 -1.45 10.24 14.94
CA GLN A 50 -1.89 9.49 16.13
C GLN A 50 -3.34 9.81 16.56
N LYS A 51 -3.86 10.98 16.18
CA LYS A 51 -5.22 11.43 16.50
C LYS A 51 -6.32 10.94 15.52
N ARG A 52 -6.00 10.17 14.46
CA ARG A 52 -6.89 9.94 13.31
C ARG A 52 -7.47 8.51 13.14
N GLY A 53 -7.86 7.84 14.22
CA GLY A 53 -8.85 6.74 14.19
C GLY A 53 -8.42 5.37 14.76
N LYS A 54 -9.24 4.32 14.53
CA LYS A 54 -9.22 2.98 15.17
C LYS A 54 -9.02 1.79 14.20
N GLY A 55 -8.45 1.99 13.01
CA GLY A 55 -8.24 0.91 12.03
C GLY A 55 -7.35 -0.26 12.52
N THR A 56 -7.62 -1.49 12.06
CA THR A 56 -6.82 -2.67 12.38
C THR A 56 -5.53 -2.69 11.57
N ARG A 57 -4.39 -2.63 12.27
CA ARG A 57 -3.05 -2.72 11.67
C ARG A 57 -2.80 -4.11 11.10
N ARG A 58 -2.34 -4.20 9.86
CA ARG A 58 -1.86 -5.44 9.22
C ARG A 58 -0.47 -5.21 8.65
N ARG A 59 0.49 -6.04 9.03
CA ARG A 59 1.83 -6.02 8.44
C ARG A 59 1.74 -6.53 7.01
N VAL A 60 2.31 -5.79 6.04
CA VAL A 60 2.41 -6.26 4.65
C VAL A 60 3.49 -7.33 4.60
N GLN A 61 3.07 -8.59 4.51
CA GLN A 61 3.93 -9.76 4.27
C GLN A 61 3.34 -10.55 3.10
N PRO A 62 4.16 -11.33 2.37
CA PRO A 62 3.73 -12.03 1.17
C PRO A 62 2.43 -12.82 1.37
N GLU A 63 2.35 -13.59 2.45
CA GLU A 63 1.24 -14.50 2.78
C GLU A 63 0.08 -13.80 3.50
N THR A 64 0.23 -12.51 3.84
CA THR A 64 -0.82 -11.78 4.54
C THR A 64 -1.99 -11.53 3.58
N LYS A 65 -3.20 -11.86 4.05
CA LYS A 65 -4.42 -11.62 3.28
C LYS A 65 -4.68 -10.15 3.04
N ILE A 66 -5.00 -9.83 1.80
CA ILE A 66 -5.45 -8.50 1.40
C ILE A 66 -6.76 -8.17 2.11
N PRO A 67 -6.92 -6.95 2.62
CA PRO A 67 -8.19 -6.50 3.19
C PRO A 67 -9.27 -6.39 2.10
N GLY A 68 -10.48 -6.89 2.41
CA GLY A 68 -11.59 -6.92 1.47
C GLY A 68 -12.02 -5.53 0.97
N ASP A 69 -12.02 -4.52 1.85
CA ASP A 69 -12.23 -3.13 1.44
C ASP A 69 -10.88 -2.46 1.13
N TRP A 70 -10.36 -2.73 -0.07
CA TRP A 70 -9.09 -2.19 -0.55
C TRP A 70 -9.05 -0.66 -0.56
N LYS A 71 -10.17 -0.01 -0.92
CA LYS A 71 -10.24 1.45 -0.98
C LYS A 71 -10.20 2.06 0.41
N ALA A 72 -10.98 1.52 1.35
CA ALA A 72 -10.92 1.96 2.74
C ALA A 72 -9.57 1.65 3.35
N PHE A 73 -8.98 0.47 3.10
CA PHE A 73 -7.66 0.11 3.62
C PHE A 73 -6.59 1.14 3.28
N LEU A 74 -6.59 1.65 2.04
CA LEU A 74 -5.64 2.67 1.59
C LEU A 74 -5.98 4.09 2.08
N ARG A 75 -7.27 4.36 2.37
CA ARG A 75 -7.74 5.66 2.86
C ARG A 75 -7.57 5.81 4.38
N ILE A 76 -7.64 4.70 5.11
CA ILE A 76 -7.47 4.63 6.56
C ILE A 76 -5.98 4.84 6.86
N ASP A 77 -5.66 6.04 7.32
CA ASP A 77 -4.28 6.45 7.60
C ASP A 77 -3.66 5.63 8.73
N GLU A 78 -4.46 5.00 9.59
CA GLU A 78 -4.00 4.11 10.68
C GLU A 78 -3.34 2.82 10.18
N ASN A 79 -3.54 2.44 8.92
CA ASN A 79 -2.91 1.26 8.31
C ASN A 79 -1.47 1.55 7.84
N LYS A 80 -1.05 2.81 7.85
CA LYS A 80 0.18 3.24 7.18
C LYS A 80 1.35 3.46 8.15
N VAL A 81 1.59 2.58 9.12
CA VAL A 81 2.76 2.71 10.03
C VAL A 81 3.49 1.39 10.17
#